data_AF-F2NG08-F1
#
_entry.id   AF-F2NG08-F1
#
_cell.length_a   1.000
_cell.length_b   1.000
_cell.length_c   1.000
_cell.angle_alpha   90.00
_cell.angle_beta   90.00
_cell.angle_gamma   90.00
#
_symmetry.space_group_name_H-M   'P 1'
#
loop_
_entity.id
_entity.type
_entity.pdbx_description
1 polymer ?
#
loop_
_entity_poly.entity_id
_entity_poly.type
_entity_poly.pdbx_seq_one_letter_code
_entity_poly.pdbx_strand_id
1 'polypeptide(L)'
;MKPGAAIMKLTAMGFRFKMNGDKIRYDWCGKGKPDMEAVAPLFEAIKAERDAAILFLRVYCPRCGGCVFYSDHTGEQHCAKCEPPDWNCIEKLFPYTAGVCH
;
A
#
# COMPACT_ATOMS: atom_id res chain seq x y z
N MET A 1 -5.96 7.98 -18.32
CA MET A 1 -6.51 7.78 -16.95
C MET A 1 -5.32 7.84 -16.00
N LYS A 2 -5.41 8.56 -14.86
CA LYS A 2 -4.29 8.63 -13.92
C LYS A 2 -4.04 7.26 -13.25
N PRO A 3 -2.78 6.85 -13.00
CA PRO A 3 -2.45 5.53 -12.44
C PRO A 3 -3.10 5.28 -11.08
N GLY A 4 -3.18 6.29 -10.21
CA GLY A 4 -3.85 6.16 -8.91
C GLY A 4 -5.35 5.82 -9.04
N ALA A 5 -6.05 6.39 -10.03
CA ALA A 5 -7.45 6.07 -10.29
C ALA A 5 -7.61 4.63 -10.79
N ALA A 6 -6.68 4.15 -11.62
CA ALA A 6 -6.66 2.76 -12.07
C ALA A 6 -6.44 1.79 -10.88
N ILE A 7 -5.50 2.10 -9.97
CA ILE A 7 -5.24 1.31 -8.76
C ILE A 7 -6.46 1.24 -7.85
N MET A 8 -7.11 2.37 -7.59
CA MET A 8 -8.34 2.40 -6.78
C MET A 8 -9.46 1.56 -7.41
N LYS A 9 -9.63 1.66 -8.73
CA LYS A 9 -10.65 0.88 -9.45
C LYS A 9 -10.34 -0.62 -9.41
N LEU A 10 -9.10 -1.02 -9.69
CA LEU A 10 -8.66 -2.43 -9.58
C LEU A 10 -8.82 -2.95 -8.15
N THR A 11 -8.54 -2.12 -7.15
CA THR A 11 -8.76 -2.45 -5.73
C THR A 11 -10.24 -2.71 -5.43
N ALA A 12 -11.13 -1.85 -5.93
CA ALA A 12 -12.58 -2.04 -5.79
C ALA A 12 -13.09 -3.32 -6.51
N MET A 13 -12.42 -3.73 -7.59
CA MET A 13 -12.72 -4.98 -8.31
C MET A 13 -12.20 -6.23 -7.58
N GLY A 14 -11.30 -6.10 -6.60
CA GLY A 14 -10.76 -7.21 -5.80
C GLY A 14 -9.29 -7.51 -6.02
N PHE A 15 -8.55 -6.67 -6.76
CA PHE A 15 -7.09 -6.77 -6.81
C PHE A 15 -6.46 -6.22 -5.53
N ARG A 16 -5.36 -6.84 -5.11
CA ARG A 16 -4.50 -6.35 -4.03
C ARG A 16 -3.13 -6.06 -4.58
N PHE A 17 -2.62 -4.88 -4.28
CA PHE A 17 -1.29 -4.47 -4.69
C PHE A 17 -0.32 -4.61 -3.51
N LYS A 18 0.90 -5.04 -3.81
CA LYS A 18 2.02 -5.05 -2.88
C LYS A 18 3.21 -4.39 -3.55
N MET A 19 3.97 -3.61 -2.79
CA MET A 19 5.25 -3.09 -3.25
C MET A 19 6.38 -3.96 -2.72
N ASN A 20 7.38 -4.21 -3.56
CA ASN A 20 8.66 -4.77 -3.15
C ASN A 20 9.75 -3.89 -3.75
N GLY A 21 10.25 -2.93 -2.96
CA GLY A 21 11.01 -1.80 -3.47
C GLY A 21 10.20 -1.06 -4.54
N ASP A 22 10.78 -0.94 -5.74
CA ASP A 22 10.14 -0.27 -6.89
C ASP A 22 9.32 -1.22 -7.79
N LYS A 23 9.09 -2.45 -7.34
CA LYS A 23 8.26 -3.41 -8.08
C LYS A 23 6.85 -3.44 -7.51
N ILE A 24 5.86 -3.21 -8.38
CA ILE A 24 4.44 -3.40 -8.07
C ILE A 24 4.09 -4.86 -8.39
N ARG A 25 3.66 -5.60 -7.37
CA ARG A 25 3.04 -6.92 -7.49
C ARG A 25 1.54 -6.81 -7.25
N TYR A 26 0.76 -7.71 -7.82
CA TYR A 26 -0.67 -7.78 -7.59
C TYR A 26 -1.16 -9.21 -7.47
N ASP A 27 -2.17 -9.39 -6.64
CA ASP A 27 -2.89 -10.66 -6.44
C ASP A 27 -4.39 -10.42 -6.65
N TRP A 28 -5.10 -11.40 -7.20
CA TRP A 28 -6.56 -11.38 -7.26
C TRP A 28 -7.14 -11.97 -5.99
N CYS A 29 -7.95 -11.20 -5.27
CA CYS A 29 -8.64 -11.62 -4.04
C CYS A 29 -10.18 -11.49 -4.16
N GLY A 30 -10.70 -11.19 -5.34
CA GLY A 30 -12.13 -11.12 -5.62
C GLY A 30 -12.78 -12.50 -5.75
N LYS A 31 -14.11 -12.53 -5.84
CA LYS A 31 -14.86 -13.76 -6.12
C LYS A 31 -14.83 -14.05 -7.63
N GLY A 32 -14.63 -15.32 -8.00
CA GLY A 32 -14.61 -15.74 -9.40
C GLY A 32 -13.32 -15.34 -10.12
N LYS A 33 -13.38 -15.30 -11.46
CA LYS A 33 -12.27 -14.85 -12.30
C LYS A 33 -12.47 -13.37 -12.67
N PRO A 34 -11.41 -12.54 -12.68
CA PRO A 34 -11.52 -11.17 -13.14
C PRO A 34 -11.83 -11.15 -14.64
N ASP A 35 -12.64 -10.17 -15.06
CA ASP A 35 -12.80 -9.84 -16.48
C ASP A 35 -11.51 -9.19 -17.00
N MET A 36 -10.74 -9.97 -17.74
CA MET A 36 -9.42 -9.56 -18.22
C MET A 36 -9.50 -8.44 -19.26
N GLU A 37 -10.59 -8.35 -20.03
CA GLU A 37 -10.77 -7.30 -21.04
C GLU A 37 -11.05 -5.95 -20.36
N ALA A 38 -11.84 -5.94 -19.29
CA ALA A 38 -12.14 -4.74 -18.53
C ALA A 38 -10.94 -4.22 -17.70
N VAL A 39 -10.07 -5.12 -17.21
CA VAL A 39 -8.93 -4.74 -16.34
C VAL A 39 -7.65 -4.44 -17.10
N ALA A 40 -7.46 -5.00 -18.31
CA ALA A 40 -6.30 -4.75 -19.15
C ALA A 40 -5.96 -3.24 -19.31
N PRO A 41 -6.90 -2.35 -19.69
CA PRO A 41 -6.59 -0.93 -19.85
C PRO A 41 -6.18 -0.25 -18.53
N LEU A 42 -6.62 -0.77 -17.38
CA LEU A 42 -6.23 -0.25 -16.06
C LEU A 42 -4.78 -0.62 -15.74
N PHE A 43 -4.37 -1.85 -16.04
CA PHE A 43 -2.99 -2.26 -15.92
C PHE A 43 -2.06 -1.52 -16.88
N GLU A 44 -2.49 -1.26 -18.11
CA GLU A 44 -1.71 -0.47 -19.06
C GLU A 44 -1.54 0.99 -18.58
N ALA A 45 -2.56 1.59 -17.97
CA ALA A 45 -2.42 2.91 -17.34
C ALA A 45 -1.39 2.93 -16.20
N ILE A 46 -1.33 1.85 -15.40
CA ILE A 46 -0.33 1.70 -14.33
C ILE A 46 1.08 1.53 -14.92
N LYS A 47 1.23 0.74 -16.00
CA LYS A 47 2.52 0.52 -16.66
C LYS A 47 3.05 1.78 -17.34
N ALA A 48 2.17 2.54 -18.01
CA ALA A 48 2.53 3.76 -18.73
C ALA A 48 3.11 4.84 -17.79
N GLU A 49 2.61 4.92 -16.56
CA GLU A 49 3.06 5.87 -15.54
C GLU A 49 3.51 5.15 -14.26
N ARG A 50 4.39 4.15 -14.41
CA ARG A 50 4.82 3.27 -13.32
C ARG A 50 5.34 4.02 -12.10
N ASP A 51 6.17 5.03 -12.29
CA ASP A 51 6.78 5.75 -11.15
C ASP A 51 5.73 6.55 -10.37
N ALA A 52 4.74 7.13 -11.07
CA ALA A 52 3.60 7.77 -10.41
C ALA A 52 2.69 6.76 -9.70
N ALA A 53 2.53 5.54 -10.24
CA ALA A 53 1.84 4.45 -9.57
C ALA A 53 2.55 4.01 -8.27
N ILE A 54 3.88 3.91 -8.28
CA ILE A 54 4.69 3.61 -7.09
C ILE A 54 4.52 4.71 -6.05
N LEU A 55 4.63 5.98 -6.44
CA LEU A 55 4.43 7.12 -5.54
C LEU A 55 3.03 7.11 -4.92
N PHE A 56 2.00 6.77 -5.71
CA PHE A 56 0.64 6.65 -5.19
C PHE A 56 0.52 5.52 -4.15
N LEU A 57 1.10 4.34 -4.40
CA LEU A 57 1.06 3.22 -3.46
C LEU A 57 1.86 3.46 -2.16
N ARG A 58 2.79 4.44 -2.14
CA ARG A 58 3.45 4.89 -0.90
C ARG A 58 2.53 5.68 0.03
N VAL A 59 1.45 6.26 -0.50
CA VAL A 59 0.53 7.12 0.28
C VAL A 59 -0.90 6.59 0.32
N TYR A 60 -1.15 5.44 -0.32
CA TYR A 60 -2.47 4.83 -0.43
C TYR A 60 -2.43 3.33 -0.16
N CYS A 61 -3.26 2.86 0.77
CA CYS A 61 -3.34 1.45 1.12
C CYS A 61 -4.35 0.73 0.19
N PRO A 62 -3.89 -0.19 -0.68
CA PRO A 62 -4.77 -0.93 -1.59
C PRO A 62 -5.61 -2.01 -0.87
N ARG A 63 -5.47 -2.17 0.45
CA ARG A 63 -6.28 -3.12 1.24
C ARG A 63 -7.53 -2.46 1.81
N CYS A 64 -7.39 -1.30 2.45
CA CYS A 64 -8.48 -0.63 3.15
C CYS A 64 -8.83 0.77 2.61
N GLY A 65 -8.09 1.27 1.62
CA GLY A 65 -8.25 2.63 1.07
C GLY A 65 -7.75 3.75 1.99
N GLY A 66 -7.06 3.43 3.08
CA GLY A 66 -6.51 4.41 4.01
C GLY A 66 -5.22 5.07 3.50
N CYS A 67 -4.91 6.26 4.01
CA CYS A 67 -3.72 7.03 3.64
C CYS A 67 -2.77 7.31 4.82
N VAL A 68 -2.98 6.61 5.96
CA VAL A 68 -2.17 6.78 7.16
C VAL A 68 -1.25 5.57 7.31
N PHE A 69 0.05 5.83 7.37
CA PHE A 69 1.11 4.84 7.43
C PHE A 69 2.09 5.19 8.56
N TYR A 70 2.70 4.16 9.14
CA TYR A 70 3.87 4.31 10.00
C TYR A 70 5.01 3.46 9.45
N SER A 71 6.24 3.89 9.70
CA SER A 71 7.42 3.05 9.46
C SER A 71 7.77 2.33 10.76
N ASP A 72 8.02 1.03 10.71
CA ASP A 72 8.50 0.29 11.87
C ASP A 72 10.01 0.51 12.12
N HIS A 73 10.53 -0.12 13.18
CA HIS A 73 11.96 -0.07 13.56
C HIS A 73 12.93 -0.62 12.49
N THR A 74 12.44 -1.34 11.48
CA THR A 74 13.24 -1.82 10.34
C THR A 74 13.15 -0.88 9.13
N GLY A 75 12.30 0.14 9.20
CA GLY A 75 12.01 1.07 8.10
C GLY A 75 10.91 0.59 7.16
N GLU A 76 10.29 -0.57 7.41
CA GLU A 76 9.17 -1.06 6.61
C GLU A 76 7.91 -0.23 6.87
N GLN A 77 7.17 0.10 5.81
CA GLN A 77 5.96 0.91 5.88
C GLN A 77 4.72 0.04 6.05
N HIS A 78 3.93 0.36 7.08
CA HIS A 78 2.73 -0.36 7.46
C HIS A 78 1.50 0.56 7.42
N CYS A 79 0.37 0.04 6.96
CA CYS A 79 -0.88 0.80 7.01
C CYS A 79 -1.48 0.73 8.42
N ALA A 80 -1.57 1.87 9.10
CA ALA A 80 -2.04 1.95 10.49
C ALA A 80 -3.45 1.38 10.72
N LYS A 81 -4.28 1.29 9.68
CA LYS A 81 -5.61 0.69 9.74
C LYS A 81 -5.61 -0.83 9.54
N CYS A 82 -4.78 -1.35 8.65
CA CYS A 82 -4.77 -2.79 8.33
C CYS A 82 -3.89 -3.58 9.30
N GLU A 83 -2.80 -2.96 9.71
CA GLU A 83 -1.74 -3.53 10.53
C GLU A 83 -1.44 -2.45 11.57
N PRO A 84 -2.31 -2.26 12.58
CA PRO A 84 -2.06 -1.28 13.62
C PRO A 84 -0.79 -1.64 14.39
N PRO A 85 0.01 -0.65 14.82
CA PRO A 85 1.22 -0.91 15.58
C PRO A 85 0.84 -1.56 16.92
N ASP A 86 1.52 -2.65 17.27
CA ASP A 86 1.43 -3.23 18.60
C ASP A 86 2.34 -2.49 19.60
N TRP A 87 2.20 -2.81 20.89
CA TRP A 87 2.98 -2.16 21.94
C TRP A 87 4.49 -2.35 21.78
N ASN A 88 4.93 -3.53 21.34
CA ASN A 88 6.35 -3.81 21.11
C ASN A 88 6.92 -2.97 19.96
N CYS A 89 6.13 -2.74 18.90
CA CYS A 89 6.48 -1.83 17.82
C CYS A 89 6.64 -0.39 18.35
N ILE A 90 5.69 0.07 19.16
CA ILE A 90 5.73 1.41 19.76
C ILE A 90 6.94 1.57 20.68
N GLU A 91 7.24 0.61 21.56
CA GLU A 91 8.40 0.64 22.46
C GLU A 91 9.73 0.68 21.70
N LYS A 92 9.84 -0.01 20.57
CA LYS A 92 11.04 0.03 19.72
C LYS A 92 11.19 1.34 18.96
N LEU A 93 10.07 1.98 18.57
CA LEU A 93 10.07 3.27 17.88
C LEU A 93 10.34 4.43 18.83
N PHE A 94 9.79 4.35 20.04
CA PHE A 94 9.92 5.33 21.10
C PHE A 94 10.39 4.62 22.37
N PRO A 95 11.67 4.22 22.44
CA PRO A 95 12.20 3.64 23.67
C PRO A 95 11.96 4.66 24.79
N TYR A 96 11.17 4.27 25.79
CA TYR A 96 10.98 5.05 27.01
C TYR A 96 12.35 5.14 27.70
N THR A 97 13.14 6.14 27.34
CA THR A 97 14.27 6.55 28.15
C THR A 97 13.68 7.27 29.36
N ALA A 98 13.59 6.55 30.48
CA ALA A 98 13.39 7.18 31.78
C ALA A 98 14.56 8.15 32.03
N GLY A 99 14.35 9.45 31.74
CA GLY A 99 15.40 10.47 31.67
C GLY A 99 16.05 10.47 30.28
N VAL A 100 16.13 11.56 29.53
CA VAL A 100 16.73 12.84 29.91
C VAL A 100 16.10 13.95 29.05
N CYS A 101 15.54 14.98 29.69
CA CYS A 101 15.51 16.31 29.07
C CYS A 101 16.92 16.89 29.23
N HIS A 102 17.64 17.10 28.13
CA HIS A 102 18.81 17.97 28.08
C HIS A 102 18.42 19.30 27.46
#